data_AF-A0AAD6FSM0-F1
#
_entry.id   AF-A0AAD6FSM0-F1
#
_cell.length_a   1.000
_cell.length_b   1.000
_cell.length_c   1.000
_cell.angle_alpha   90.00
_cell.angle_beta   90.00
_cell.angle_gamma   90.00
#
_symmetry.space_group_name_H-M   'P 1'
#
loop_
_entity.id
_entity.type
_entity.pdbx_description
1 polymer ?
#
loop_
_entity_poly.entity_id
_entity_poly.type
_entity_poly.pdbx_seq_one_letter_code
_entity_poly.pdbx_strand_id
1 'polypeptide(L)'
;MSKVDDLENRSRRSNLRFVGIQESAEGSDIIGFMSRLIPQLLGPDAFPTLPIIERAHRSPTARQNSRASPRAIMIELLNFQDKVKILRLAREKKSLDYNGKHISIYPDFSPELTRRRRSFDPVKRKLRELNLKYFLLYPCTLCVVVDGTQQRFSTHKDAEAFQNEAKKGHYVLFCPPKKKDEADSNTQQEVQIATETEPEDFSGETDLEIEGSEQAEKDGESQSEAEDEIESEIEDRSTSTGTSDISKCKEEPPMQPHPKLFPRTWMGDRRRSFKADWYKIHPWLEYSKMSDSAHCYTCRHFSPPNSTDTVFDSPSGFKNWKKATYKEGRFAIHAKSERYTHAMMAWKDYQSAVTSNATLANVLNREHKKLVQENREYIKTIAEVLLLTATQNIAQRGHNGSAGSDNKGNFMTILETIANHDKAVKKRLTSIHNAKYTSKTIQNEVLGCLADMFRSEITEEVKNSEVFSIMADETKDVKKKNRFLL
;
A
#
# COMPACT_ATOMS: atom_id res chain seq x y z
N MET A 1 -19.60 10.50 -7.92
CA MET A 1 -19.97 9.25 -7.23
C MET A 1 -18.81 8.93 -6.31
N SER A 2 -19.06 8.81 -5.00
CA SER A 2 -18.00 8.44 -4.06
C SER A 2 -17.61 6.98 -4.27
N LYS A 3 -16.41 6.59 -3.81
CA LYS A 3 -15.95 5.19 -3.90
C LYS A 3 -16.91 4.22 -3.21
N VAL A 4 -17.49 4.63 -2.09
CA VAL A 4 -18.46 3.85 -1.31
C VAL A 4 -19.77 3.65 -2.09
N ASP A 5 -20.30 4.72 -2.68
CA ASP A 5 -21.53 4.67 -3.51
C ASP A 5 -21.34 3.76 -4.73
N ASP A 6 -20.18 3.81 -5.41
CA ASP A 6 -19.90 2.92 -6.54
C ASP A 6 -19.86 1.43 -6.12
N LEU A 7 -19.23 1.12 -4.99
CA LEU A 7 -19.17 -0.26 -4.46
C LEU A 7 -20.55 -0.78 -4.08
N GLU A 8 -21.40 0.03 -3.44
CA GLU A 8 -22.77 -0.32 -3.09
C GLU A 8 -23.64 -0.60 -4.34
N ASN A 9 -23.54 0.23 -5.38
CA ASN A 9 -24.31 0.00 -6.60
C ASN A 9 -23.79 -1.22 -7.39
N ARG A 10 -22.50 -1.55 -7.31
CA ARG A 10 -21.95 -2.78 -7.91
C ARG A 10 -22.46 -4.04 -7.23
N SER A 11 -22.60 -4.06 -5.91
CA SER A 11 -23.17 -5.21 -5.20
C SER A 11 -24.66 -5.38 -5.51
N ARG A 12 -25.40 -4.29 -5.69
CA ARG A 12 -26.83 -4.33 -6.06
C ARG A 12 -27.12 -4.56 -7.55
N ARG A 13 -26.10 -4.79 -8.37
CA ARG A 13 -26.26 -4.83 -9.84
C ARG A 13 -27.27 -5.87 -10.34
N SER A 14 -27.43 -6.98 -9.61
CA SER A 14 -28.35 -8.07 -9.94
C SER A 14 -29.70 -7.97 -9.21
N ASN A 15 -29.91 -6.90 -8.45
CA ASN A 15 -31.10 -6.74 -7.64
C ASN A 15 -32.24 -6.07 -8.40
N LEU A 16 -33.46 -6.47 -8.08
CA LEU A 16 -34.70 -5.88 -8.56
C LEU A 16 -35.66 -5.60 -7.41
N ARG A 17 -36.41 -4.52 -7.57
CA ARG A 17 -37.45 -4.07 -6.64
C ARG A 17 -38.82 -4.20 -7.28
N PHE A 18 -39.69 -4.98 -6.66
CA PHE A 18 -41.09 -5.17 -7.06
C PHE A 18 -42.01 -4.40 -6.13
N VAL A 19 -42.83 -3.51 -6.69
CA VAL A 19 -43.79 -2.66 -5.96
C VAL A 19 -45.21 -3.05 -6.37
N GLY A 20 -46.14 -3.04 -5.43
CA GLY A 20 -47.58 -3.32 -5.67
C GLY A 20 -48.07 -4.71 -5.26
N ILE A 21 -47.16 -5.64 -4.94
CA ILE A 21 -47.50 -7.01 -4.49
C ILE A 21 -48.11 -6.97 -3.09
N GLN A 22 -49.34 -7.46 -2.94
CA GLN A 22 -50.07 -7.47 -1.66
C GLN A 22 -49.33 -8.22 -0.57
N GLU A 23 -49.32 -7.67 0.65
CA GLU A 23 -48.72 -8.34 1.81
C GLU A 23 -49.33 -9.74 2.00
N SER A 24 -48.48 -10.73 2.26
CA SER A 24 -48.85 -12.14 2.47
C SER A 24 -49.27 -12.93 1.22
N ALA A 25 -49.28 -12.32 0.01
CA ALA A 25 -49.53 -13.05 -1.23
C ALA A 25 -48.43 -14.10 -1.55
N GLU A 26 -47.23 -13.85 -1.05
CA GLU A 26 -46.02 -14.66 -1.20
C GLU A 26 -46.00 -15.92 -0.31
N GLY A 27 -46.85 -15.98 0.72
CA GLY A 27 -46.84 -17.07 1.69
C GLY A 27 -45.51 -17.19 2.46
N SER A 28 -45.10 -18.42 2.76
CA SER A 28 -43.84 -18.71 3.47
C SER A 28 -42.62 -18.77 2.57
N ASP A 29 -42.81 -18.96 1.25
CA ASP A 29 -41.75 -19.15 0.26
C ASP A 29 -41.74 -18.01 -0.77
N ILE A 30 -41.08 -16.91 -0.39
CA ILE A 30 -40.96 -15.73 -1.24
C ILE A 30 -40.14 -16.03 -2.50
N ILE A 31 -39.11 -16.86 -2.39
CA ILE A 31 -38.21 -17.20 -3.50
C ILE A 31 -38.98 -17.98 -4.57
N GLY A 32 -39.67 -19.05 -4.18
CA GLY A 32 -40.49 -19.84 -5.10
C GLY A 32 -41.70 -19.07 -5.62
N PHE A 33 -42.28 -18.19 -4.81
CA PHE A 33 -43.33 -17.27 -5.27
C PHE A 33 -42.82 -16.36 -6.40
N MET A 34 -41.69 -15.68 -6.19
CA MET A 34 -41.14 -14.75 -7.17
C MET A 34 -40.65 -15.46 -8.44
N SER A 35 -40.05 -16.65 -8.32
CA SER A 35 -39.58 -17.41 -9.49
C SER A 35 -40.70 -17.84 -10.42
N ARG A 36 -41.91 -18.08 -9.88
CA ARG A 36 -43.13 -18.36 -10.67
C ARG A 36 -43.83 -17.09 -11.14
N LEU A 37 -43.85 -16.05 -10.32
CA LEU A 37 -44.52 -14.78 -10.64
C LEU A 37 -43.87 -14.08 -11.84
N ILE A 38 -42.54 -14.06 -11.93
CA ILE A 38 -41.82 -13.35 -13.01
C ILE A 38 -42.24 -13.87 -14.41
N PRO A 39 -42.18 -15.17 -14.71
CA PRO A 39 -42.69 -15.70 -15.98
C PRO A 39 -44.19 -15.49 -16.17
N GLN A 40 -44.99 -15.57 -15.10
CA GLN A 40 -46.43 -15.29 -15.19
C GLN A 40 -46.70 -13.85 -15.64
N LEU A 41 -45.95 -12.88 -15.11
CA LEU A 41 -46.07 -11.46 -15.45
C LEU A 41 -45.53 -11.15 -16.84
N LEU A 42 -44.41 -11.74 -17.24
CA LEU A 42 -43.66 -11.33 -18.43
C LEU A 42 -43.86 -12.24 -19.65
N GLY A 43 -44.48 -13.40 -19.46
CA GLY A 43 -44.74 -14.40 -20.50
C GLY A 43 -43.94 -15.68 -20.23
N PRO A 44 -44.60 -16.85 -20.09
CA PRO A 44 -43.92 -18.11 -19.76
C PRO A 44 -42.94 -18.54 -20.87
N ASP A 45 -43.25 -18.26 -22.14
CA ASP A 45 -42.41 -18.61 -23.28
C ASP A 45 -41.06 -17.88 -23.28
N ALA A 46 -40.99 -16.71 -22.63
CA ALA A 46 -39.75 -15.96 -22.50
C ALA A 46 -38.78 -16.62 -21.50
N PHE A 47 -39.25 -17.52 -20.63
CA PHE A 47 -38.45 -18.12 -19.56
C PHE A 47 -38.52 -19.65 -19.63
N PRO A 48 -37.81 -20.30 -20.57
CA PRO A 48 -37.79 -21.76 -20.69
C PRO A 48 -37.24 -22.44 -19.42
N THR A 49 -36.39 -21.74 -18.68
CA THR A 49 -35.96 -22.07 -17.32
C THR A 49 -36.38 -20.94 -16.40
N LEU A 50 -36.94 -21.28 -15.23
CA LEU A 50 -37.31 -20.28 -14.22
C LEU A 50 -36.07 -19.47 -13.79
N PRO A 51 -36.20 -18.14 -13.61
CA PRO A 51 -35.11 -17.33 -13.06
C PRO A 51 -34.69 -17.87 -11.69
N ILE A 52 -33.37 -18.05 -11.51
CA ILE A 52 -32.81 -18.47 -10.23
C ILE A 52 -32.65 -17.23 -9.35
N ILE A 53 -33.42 -17.20 -8.27
CA ILE A 53 -33.40 -16.12 -7.27
C ILE A 53 -32.60 -16.61 -6.08
N GLU A 54 -31.54 -15.89 -5.74
CA GLU A 54 -30.67 -16.22 -4.59
C GLU A 54 -31.31 -15.78 -3.28
N ARG A 55 -31.85 -14.56 -3.27
CA ARG A 55 -32.47 -13.96 -2.09
C ARG A 55 -33.73 -13.22 -2.48
N ALA A 56 -34.76 -13.33 -1.66
CA ALA A 56 -35.97 -12.54 -1.78
C ALA A 56 -36.49 -12.16 -0.40
N HIS A 57 -36.80 -10.89 -0.18
CA HIS A 57 -37.33 -10.40 1.08
C HIS A 57 -38.19 -9.15 0.87
N ARG A 58 -39.10 -8.86 1.80
CA ARG A 58 -39.76 -7.56 1.86
C ARG A 58 -38.84 -6.54 2.50
N SER A 59 -38.93 -5.29 2.03
CA SER A 59 -38.24 -4.16 2.65
C SER A 59 -38.53 -4.11 4.17
N PRO A 60 -37.52 -3.88 5.03
CA PRO A 60 -37.63 -3.99 6.48
C PRO A 60 -38.45 -2.87 7.13
N THR A 61 -38.98 -1.92 6.37
CA THR A 61 -39.87 -0.86 6.90
C THR A 61 -41.01 -1.49 7.71
N ALA A 62 -41.32 -0.89 8.87
CA ALA A 62 -42.40 -1.34 9.73
C ALA A 62 -43.68 -1.51 8.92
N ARG A 63 -44.45 -2.58 9.20
CA ARG A 63 -45.78 -2.77 8.61
C ARG A 63 -46.64 -1.56 8.99
N GLN A 64 -46.79 -0.62 8.08
CA GLN A 64 -47.70 0.49 8.29
C GLN A 64 -49.15 -0.01 8.18
N ASN A 65 -50.07 0.75 8.78
CA ASN A 65 -51.51 0.49 8.81
C ASN A 65 -52.06 0.01 7.45
N SER A 66 -53.19 -0.70 7.45
CA SER A 66 -53.84 -1.28 6.25
C SER A 66 -54.15 -0.31 5.09
N ARG A 67 -53.99 1.00 5.30
CA ARG A 67 -54.09 2.07 4.27
C ARG A 67 -52.78 2.39 3.55
N ALA A 68 -51.63 1.93 4.05
CA ALA A 68 -50.33 2.16 3.43
C ALA A 68 -50.11 1.24 2.22
N SER A 69 -49.29 1.69 1.27
CA SER A 69 -48.90 0.88 0.12
C SER A 69 -48.14 -0.38 0.57
N PRO A 70 -48.33 -1.54 -0.09
CA PRO A 70 -47.62 -2.77 0.27
C PRO A 70 -46.11 -2.58 0.19
N ARG A 71 -45.34 -3.18 1.11
CA ARG A 71 -43.88 -3.05 1.09
C ARG A 71 -43.31 -3.71 -0.14
N ALA A 72 -42.31 -3.08 -0.73
CA ALA A 72 -41.65 -3.63 -1.91
C ALA A 72 -40.94 -4.95 -1.57
N ILE A 73 -40.97 -5.89 -2.53
CA ILE A 73 -40.15 -7.11 -2.48
C ILE A 73 -38.86 -6.82 -3.22
N MET A 74 -37.74 -7.02 -2.54
CA MET A 74 -36.40 -6.97 -3.11
C MET A 74 -35.97 -8.39 -3.44
N ILE A 75 -35.51 -8.61 -4.66
CA ILE A 75 -34.92 -9.89 -5.07
C ILE A 75 -33.51 -9.69 -5.59
N GLU A 76 -32.68 -10.71 -5.41
CA GLU A 76 -31.34 -10.84 -5.99
C GLU A 76 -31.34 -12.03 -6.94
N LEU A 77 -30.98 -11.80 -8.20
CA LEU A 77 -30.91 -12.81 -9.24
C LEU A 77 -29.48 -13.36 -9.35
N LEU A 78 -29.34 -14.68 -9.45
CA LEU A 78 -28.04 -15.33 -9.65
C LEU A 78 -27.38 -14.86 -10.96
N ASN A 79 -28.18 -14.60 -12.00
CA ASN A 79 -27.69 -14.19 -13.30
C ASN A 79 -28.11 -12.74 -13.63
N PHE A 80 -27.10 -11.87 -13.81
CA PHE A 80 -27.31 -10.50 -14.27
C PHE A 80 -28.06 -10.41 -15.61
N GLN A 81 -27.90 -11.39 -16.50
CA GLN A 81 -28.61 -11.41 -17.78
C GLN A 81 -30.13 -11.56 -17.60
N ASP A 82 -30.57 -12.31 -16.58
CA ASP A 82 -31.99 -12.45 -16.27
C ASP A 82 -32.57 -11.12 -15.78
N LYS A 83 -31.81 -10.36 -14.99
CA LYS A 83 -32.19 -9.01 -14.55
C LYS A 83 -32.41 -8.05 -15.72
N VAL A 84 -31.45 -8.00 -16.65
CA VAL A 84 -31.55 -7.15 -17.86
C VAL A 84 -32.75 -7.56 -18.71
N LYS A 85 -32.97 -8.87 -18.89
CA LYS A 85 -34.10 -9.42 -19.64
C LYS A 85 -35.45 -9.08 -18.99
N ILE A 86 -35.56 -9.22 -17.67
CA ILE A 86 -36.76 -8.89 -16.90
C ILE A 86 -37.12 -7.42 -17.07
N LEU A 87 -36.15 -6.50 -16.91
CA LEU A 87 -36.39 -5.07 -17.08
C LEU A 87 -36.81 -4.73 -18.51
N ARG A 88 -36.17 -5.33 -19.53
CA ARG A 88 -36.55 -5.13 -20.92
C ARG A 88 -38.00 -5.57 -21.20
N LEU A 89 -38.36 -6.78 -20.77
CA LEU A 89 -39.71 -7.31 -20.96
C LEU A 89 -40.77 -6.51 -20.18
N ALA A 90 -40.43 -6.05 -18.97
CA ALA A 90 -41.30 -5.19 -18.17
C ALA A 90 -41.62 -3.88 -18.90
N ARG A 91 -40.60 -3.25 -19.52
CA ARG A 91 -40.78 -2.04 -20.35
C ARG A 91 -41.61 -2.31 -21.60
N GLU A 92 -41.41 -3.44 -22.27
CA GLU A 92 -42.16 -3.81 -23.48
C GLU A 92 -43.66 -4.05 -23.22
N LYS A 93 -44.01 -4.66 -22.07
CA LYS A 93 -45.41 -4.96 -21.73
C LYS A 93 -46.25 -3.76 -21.29
N LYS A 94 -45.63 -2.62 -20.93
CA LYS A 94 -46.26 -1.35 -20.48
C LYS A 94 -47.15 -1.41 -19.23
N SER A 95 -47.94 -2.46 -19.01
CA SER A 95 -48.69 -2.73 -17.77
C SER A 95 -48.44 -4.16 -17.30
N LEU A 96 -48.13 -4.31 -16.01
CA LEU A 96 -47.99 -5.60 -15.36
C LEU A 96 -49.03 -5.66 -14.25
N ASP A 97 -49.95 -6.62 -14.32
CA ASP A 97 -51.04 -6.74 -13.37
C ASP A 97 -51.02 -8.13 -12.73
N TYR A 98 -51.26 -8.17 -11.42
CA TYR A 98 -51.38 -9.40 -10.65
C TYR A 98 -52.51 -9.26 -9.64
N ASN A 99 -53.45 -10.21 -9.65
CA ASN A 99 -54.63 -10.19 -8.78
C ASN A 99 -55.39 -8.84 -8.79
N GLY A 100 -55.51 -8.24 -9.98
CA GLY A 100 -56.22 -6.96 -10.17
C GLY A 100 -55.47 -5.72 -9.66
N LYS A 101 -54.18 -5.84 -9.33
CA LYS A 101 -53.33 -4.72 -8.92
C LYS A 101 -52.12 -4.57 -9.82
N HIS A 102 -51.78 -3.32 -10.11
CA HIS A 102 -50.62 -2.97 -10.90
C HIS A 102 -49.33 -3.26 -10.13
N ILE A 103 -48.38 -3.88 -10.81
CA ILE A 103 -47.03 -4.16 -10.34
C ILE A 103 -46.04 -3.32 -11.13
N SER A 104 -45.10 -2.69 -10.42
CA SER A 104 -43.98 -1.98 -11.03
C SER A 104 -42.66 -2.66 -10.65
N ILE A 105 -41.77 -2.78 -11.62
CA ILE A 105 -40.45 -3.42 -11.47
C ILE A 105 -39.38 -2.36 -11.70
N TYR A 106 -38.51 -2.16 -10.71
CA TYR A 106 -37.44 -1.18 -10.78
C TYR A 106 -36.08 -1.82 -10.49
N PRO A 107 -34.98 -1.29 -11.06
CA PRO A 107 -33.65 -1.59 -10.56
C PRO A 107 -33.49 -1.16 -9.09
N ASP A 108 -32.74 -1.92 -8.31
CA ASP A 108 -32.37 -1.54 -6.94
C ASP A 108 -31.05 -0.75 -6.97
N PHE A 109 -31.15 0.56 -6.77
CA PHE A 109 -29.99 1.44 -6.65
C PHE A 109 -29.79 1.86 -5.19
N SER A 110 -28.56 2.24 -4.85
CA SER A 110 -28.26 2.92 -3.58
C SER A 110 -29.18 4.13 -3.35
N PRO A 111 -29.41 4.53 -2.08
CA PRO A 111 -30.17 5.73 -1.77
C PRO A 111 -29.60 6.99 -2.42
N GLU A 112 -28.27 7.12 -2.46
CA GLU A 112 -27.60 8.28 -3.05
C GLU A 112 -27.80 8.34 -4.57
N LEU A 113 -27.59 7.23 -5.28
CA LEU A 113 -27.84 7.19 -6.72
C LEU A 113 -29.31 7.42 -7.05
N THR A 114 -30.23 6.89 -6.24
CA THR A 114 -31.67 7.13 -6.37
C THR A 114 -31.99 8.62 -6.24
N ARG A 115 -31.47 9.31 -5.20
CA ARG A 115 -31.65 10.76 -5.03
C ARG A 115 -31.13 11.54 -6.23
N ARG A 116 -29.92 11.21 -6.71
CA ARG A 116 -29.32 11.86 -7.88
C ARG A 116 -30.15 11.65 -9.14
N ARG A 117 -30.67 10.45 -9.38
CA ARG A 117 -31.55 10.15 -10.51
C ARG A 117 -32.89 10.89 -10.43
N ARG A 118 -33.49 10.98 -9.24
CA ARG A 118 -34.71 11.77 -8.99
C ARG A 118 -34.52 13.26 -9.25
N SER A 119 -33.32 13.81 -9.04
CA SER A 119 -33.03 15.21 -9.37
C SER A 119 -33.26 15.56 -10.86
N PHE A 120 -33.27 14.56 -11.75
CA PHE A 120 -33.60 14.74 -13.17
C PHE A 120 -35.10 14.64 -13.47
N ASP A 121 -35.97 14.27 -12.52
CA ASP A 121 -37.41 14.10 -12.73
C ASP A 121 -38.12 15.36 -13.27
N PRO A 122 -37.83 16.59 -12.77
CA PRO A 122 -38.40 17.82 -13.34
C PRO A 122 -38.02 18.01 -14.81
N VAL A 123 -36.78 17.69 -15.18
CA VAL A 123 -36.28 17.77 -16.55
C VAL A 123 -36.97 16.71 -17.42
N LYS A 124 -37.03 15.46 -16.97
CA LYS A 124 -37.68 14.35 -17.67
C LYS A 124 -39.16 14.62 -17.94
N ARG A 125 -39.89 15.21 -16.97
CA ARG A 125 -41.31 15.59 -17.13
C ARG A 125 -41.51 16.53 -18.30
N LYS A 126 -40.72 17.59 -18.36
CA LYS A 126 -40.79 18.58 -19.43
C LYS A 126 -40.25 18.06 -20.78
N LEU A 127 -39.27 17.16 -20.78
CA LEU A 127 -38.84 16.48 -22.02
C LEU A 127 -39.96 15.62 -22.62
N ARG A 128 -40.77 14.97 -21.77
CA ARG A 128 -42.01 14.28 -22.19
C ARG A 128 -43.04 15.25 -22.77
N GLU A 129 -43.24 16.42 -22.15
CA GLU A 129 -44.13 17.46 -22.68
C GLU A 129 -43.68 17.96 -24.08
N LEU A 130 -42.37 18.01 -24.32
CA LEU A 130 -41.77 18.38 -25.60
C LEU A 130 -41.67 17.21 -26.60
N ASN A 131 -42.13 16.01 -26.23
CA ASN A 131 -42.05 14.78 -27.02
C ASN A 131 -40.62 14.45 -27.52
N LEU A 132 -39.61 14.79 -26.71
CA LEU A 132 -38.20 14.50 -27.01
C LEU A 132 -37.83 13.13 -26.45
N LYS A 133 -37.14 12.32 -27.25
CA LYS A 133 -36.60 11.03 -26.79
C LYS A 133 -35.43 11.29 -25.85
N TYR A 134 -35.46 10.67 -24.68
CA TYR A 134 -34.38 10.75 -23.71
C TYR A 134 -34.12 9.40 -23.05
N PHE A 135 -32.92 9.27 -22.49
CA PHE A 135 -32.47 8.10 -21.74
C PHE A 135 -31.71 8.52 -20.50
N LEU A 136 -31.94 7.84 -19.37
CA LEU A 136 -31.13 8.05 -18.16
C LEU A 136 -30.15 6.88 -17.98
N LEU A 137 -28.91 7.11 -18.40
CA LEU A 137 -27.86 6.09 -18.40
C LEU A 137 -27.28 5.89 -17.00
N TYR A 138 -26.85 4.65 -16.72
CA TYR A 138 -26.05 4.36 -15.53
C TYR A 138 -24.67 5.06 -15.61
N PRO A 139 -24.16 5.64 -14.51
CA PRO A 139 -24.80 5.73 -13.20
C PRO A 139 -25.93 6.76 -13.15
N CYS A 140 -25.74 7.98 -13.67
CA CYS A 140 -26.75 9.03 -13.66
C CYS A 140 -26.45 10.10 -14.72
N THR A 141 -26.45 9.72 -15.99
CA THR A 141 -26.19 10.63 -17.12
C THR A 141 -27.43 10.72 -18.00
N LEU A 142 -28.04 11.89 -18.09
CA LEU A 142 -29.21 12.11 -18.95
C LEU A 142 -28.73 12.30 -20.40
N CYS A 143 -29.24 11.48 -21.31
CA CYS A 143 -29.01 11.57 -22.73
C CYS A 143 -30.31 12.04 -23.41
N VAL A 144 -30.29 13.14 -24.16
CA VAL A 144 -31.45 13.65 -24.90
C VAL A 144 -31.13 13.59 -26.39
N VAL A 145 -32.06 13.06 -27.19
CA VAL A 145 -31.94 12.99 -28.64
C VAL A 145 -32.71 14.16 -29.24
N VAL A 146 -31.97 15.09 -29.86
CA VAL A 146 -32.53 16.26 -30.56
C VAL A 146 -32.00 16.22 -31.99
N ASP A 147 -32.90 16.18 -32.98
CA ASP A 147 -32.56 16.14 -34.41
C ASP A 147 -31.50 15.09 -34.79
N GLY A 148 -31.60 13.90 -34.17
CA GLY A 148 -30.66 12.79 -34.38
C GLY A 148 -29.33 12.91 -33.64
N THR A 149 -29.07 14.03 -32.96
CA THR A 149 -27.87 14.25 -32.14
C THR A 149 -28.13 13.89 -30.69
N GLN A 150 -27.24 13.11 -30.08
CA GLN A 150 -27.31 12.75 -28.66
C GLN A 150 -26.54 13.76 -27.81
N GLN A 151 -27.25 14.47 -26.93
CA GLN A 151 -26.68 15.37 -25.94
C GLN A 151 -26.65 14.71 -24.57
N ARG A 152 -25.51 14.77 -23.86
CA ARG A 152 -25.33 14.11 -22.57
C ARG A 152 -25.11 15.12 -21.45
N PHE A 153 -25.82 14.95 -20.35
CA PHE A 153 -25.79 15.83 -19.18
C PHE A 153 -25.50 15.03 -17.92
N SER A 154 -24.41 15.38 -17.24
CA SER A 154 -23.99 14.73 -15.99
C SER A 154 -24.64 15.35 -14.75
N THR A 155 -25.18 16.56 -14.86
CA THR A 155 -25.87 17.26 -13.77
C THR A 155 -27.27 17.71 -14.20
N HIS A 156 -28.23 17.75 -13.26
CA HIS A 156 -29.58 18.22 -13.56
C HIS A 156 -29.60 19.70 -13.94
N LYS A 157 -28.71 20.51 -13.36
CA LYS A 157 -28.57 21.95 -13.65
C LYS A 157 -28.21 22.20 -15.11
N ASP A 158 -27.26 21.44 -15.66
CA ASP A 158 -26.86 21.57 -17.07
C ASP A 158 -28.02 21.16 -18.00
N ALA A 159 -28.76 20.10 -17.63
CA ALA A 159 -29.92 19.65 -18.39
C ALA A 159 -31.10 20.64 -18.32
N GLU A 160 -31.30 21.32 -17.19
CA GLU A 160 -32.28 22.40 -17.03
C GLU A 160 -31.92 23.63 -17.86
N ALA A 161 -30.63 23.99 -17.91
CA ALA A 161 -30.14 25.09 -18.74
C ALA A 161 -30.41 24.80 -20.23
N PHE A 162 -30.05 23.60 -20.70
CA PHE A 162 -30.34 23.16 -22.06
C PHE A 162 -31.84 23.20 -22.39
N GLN A 163 -32.68 22.76 -21.46
CA GLN A 163 -34.13 22.82 -21.61
C GLN A 163 -34.66 24.25 -21.75
N ASN A 164 -34.15 25.19 -20.95
CA ASN A 164 -34.59 26.59 -21.00
C ASN A 164 -34.19 27.25 -22.33
N GLU A 165 -33.09 26.80 -22.93
CA GLU A 165 -32.62 27.23 -24.25
C GLU A 165 -33.42 26.58 -25.39
N ALA A 166 -33.76 25.30 -25.26
CA ALA A 166 -34.63 24.59 -26.21
C ALA A 166 -36.03 25.21 -26.32
N LYS A 167 -36.56 25.79 -25.23
CA LYS A 167 -37.83 26.55 -25.25
C LYS A 167 -37.76 27.87 -26.04
N LYS A 168 -36.57 28.41 -26.32
CA LYS A 168 -36.37 29.68 -27.04
C LYS A 168 -36.18 29.50 -28.56
N GLY A 169 -36.29 28.28 -29.08
CA GLY A 169 -36.18 28.00 -30.52
C GLY A 169 -34.77 28.19 -31.11
N HIS A 170 -33.72 28.23 -30.27
CA HIS A 170 -32.33 28.31 -30.71
C HIS A 170 -31.61 27.00 -30.41
N TYR A 171 -31.28 26.22 -31.44
CA TYR A 171 -30.39 25.07 -31.32
C TYR A 171 -28.94 25.57 -31.45
N VAL A 172 -28.26 25.84 -30.33
CA VAL A 172 -26.81 26.08 -30.34
C VAL A 172 -26.11 24.82 -29.84
N LEU A 173 -25.30 24.22 -30.71
CA LEU A 173 -24.45 23.07 -30.38
C LEU A 173 -23.34 23.52 -29.41
N PHE A 174 -23.56 23.32 -28.11
CA PHE A 174 -22.49 23.49 -27.11
C PHE A 174 -21.77 22.17 -26.88
N CYS A 175 -20.53 22.08 -27.39
CA CYS A 175 -19.58 21.01 -27.06
C CYS A 175 -18.52 21.61 -26.11
N PRO A 176 -18.42 21.17 -24.84
CA PRO A 176 -17.35 21.66 -23.97
C PRO A 176 -15.97 21.10 -24.39
N PRO A 177 -14.88 21.85 -24.15
CA PRO A 177 -13.61 21.64 -24.84
C PRO A 177 -12.88 20.39 -24.36
N LYS A 178 -12.43 19.57 -25.32
CA LYS A 178 -11.40 18.54 -25.10
C LYS A 178 -10.06 19.24 -24.85
N LYS A 179 -9.40 18.92 -23.73
CA LYS A 179 -7.95 19.15 -23.62
C LYS A 179 -7.20 18.07 -24.42
N LYS A 180 -6.70 18.53 -25.55
CA LYS A 180 -5.61 18.07 -26.44
C LYS A 180 -4.28 17.85 -25.68
N ASP A 181 -3.32 16.99 -26.03
CA ASP A 181 -2.96 16.15 -27.21
C ASP A 181 -2.06 14.98 -26.65
N GLU A 182 -1.72 13.86 -27.30
CA GLU A 182 -1.26 13.64 -28.69
C GLU A 182 -1.17 12.13 -29.04
N ALA A 183 -1.20 11.84 -30.35
CA ALA A 183 -1.26 10.58 -31.12
C ALA A 183 -0.34 9.40 -30.66
N ASP A 184 -0.62 8.11 -30.95
CA ASP A 184 -0.69 7.55 -32.31
C ASP A 184 -1.35 6.15 -32.47
N SER A 185 -1.97 6.00 -33.66
CA SER A 185 -2.22 4.82 -34.52
C SER A 185 -2.76 3.46 -33.99
N ASN A 186 -4.01 3.20 -34.38
CA ASN A 186 -4.53 2.05 -35.14
C ASN A 186 -4.41 0.62 -34.57
N THR A 187 -5.55 -0.04 -34.31
CA THR A 187 -6.00 -1.27 -35.01
C THR A 187 -7.44 -1.60 -34.58
N GLN A 188 -8.28 -1.89 -35.58
CA GLN A 188 -9.68 -2.29 -35.46
C GLN A 188 -9.81 -3.65 -34.78
N GLN A 189 -10.72 -3.78 -33.81
CA GLN A 189 -11.50 -5.00 -33.63
C GLN A 189 -12.83 -4.68 -32.96
N GLU A 190 -13.91 -5.02 -33.65
CA GLU A 190 -15.29 -4.91 -33.20
C GLU A 190 -15.50 -5.69 -31.89
N VAL A 191 -15.95 -5.00 -30.85
CA VAL A 191 -16.58 -5.63 -29.68
C VAL A 191 -17.94 -4.97 -29.50
N GLN A 192 -19.00 -5.72 -29.80
CA GLN A 192 -20.37 -5.36 -29.48
C GLN A 192 -20.54 -5.30 -27.96
N ILE A 193 -20.54 -4.09 -27.38
CA ILE A 193 -20.91 -3.87 -25.99
C ILE A 193 -22.39 -3.49 -25.96
N ALA A 194 -23.21 -4.35 -25.35
CA ALA A 194 -24.63 -4.09 -25.11
C ALA A 194 -24.78 -2.84 -24.22
N THR A 195 -25.40 -1.80 -24.75
CA THR A 195 -25.67 -0.54 -24.05
C THR A 195 -26.97 -0.63 -23.26
N GLU A 196 -26.90 -0.43 -21.94
CA GLU A 196 -28.08 -0.22 -21.10
C GLU A 196 -28.79 1.06 -21.53
N THR A 197 -29.93 0.92 -22.21
CA THR A 197 -30.82 2.00 -22.63
C THR A 197 -32.13 1.92 -21.83
N GLU A 198 -32.52 3.04 -21.20
CA GLU A 198 -33.79 3.24 -20.50
C GLU A 198 -34.54 4.40 -21.18
N PRO A 199 -35.61 4.19 -21.96
CA PRO A 199 -36.57 5.25 -22.27
C PRO A 199 -37.94 5.03 -21.60
N GLU A 200 -38.61 6.17 -21.32
CA GLU A 200 -40.00 6.33 -20.85
C GLU A 200 -40.29 5.75 -19.45
N ASP A 201 -40.04 6.54 -18.39
CA ASP A 201 -40.49 6.21 -17.03
C ASP A 201 -41.54 7.22 -16.52
N PHE A 202 -42.67 6.67 -16.07
CA PHE A 202 -43.82 7.36 -15.50
C PHE A 202 -43.75 7.21 -13.98
N SER A 203 -43.20 8.19 -13.27
CA SER A 203 -43.22 8.22 -11.80
C SER A 203 -44.15 9.33 -11.29
N GLY A 204 -45.19 8.91 -10.56
CA GLY A 204 -45.80 9.71 -9.50
C GLY A 204 -45.19 9.25 -8.18
N GLU A 205 -44.60 10.18 -7.41
CA GLU A 205 -44.11 9.96 -6.05
C GLU A 205 -44.86 10.89 -5.09
N THR A 206 -45.13 10.38 -3.89
CA THR A 206 -45.56 11.15 -2.71
C THR A 206 -44.44 11.13 -1.68
N ASP A 207 -44.09 12.32 -1.18
CA ASP A 207 -42.97 12.63 -0.28
C ASP A 207 -43.17 12.13 1.16
N LEU A 208 -42.09 11.70 1.81
CA LEU A 208 -41.93 11.73 3.27
C LEU A 208 -40.47 12.05 3.63
N GLU A 209 -40.29 13.21 4.24
CA GLU A 209 -39.06 13.74 4.84
C GLU A 209 -38.80 13.09 6.21
N ILE A 210 -37.53 12.84 6.57
CA ILE A 210 -37.11 12.62 7.96
C ILE A 210 -35.77 13.34 8.20
N GLU A 211 -35.79 14.18 9.23
CA GLU A 211 -34.73 15.05 9.75
C GLU A 211 -33.59 14.25 10.42
N GLY A 212 -32.40 14.85 10.40
CA GLY A 212 -31.22 14.36 11.11
C GLY A 212 -31.14 14.85 12.54
N SER A 213 -30.36 14.14 13.36
CA SER A 213 -29.75 14.70 14.57
C SER A 213 -28.36 14.12 14.77
N GLU A 214 -27.40 15.02 14.99
CA GLU A 214 -26.02 14.78 15.40
C GLU A 214 -25.96 14.47 16.90
N GLN A 215 -25.01 13.64 17.32
CA GLN A 215 -24.37 13.77 18.63
C GLN A 215 -22.94 13.23 18.56
N ALA A 216 -22.03 14.03 19.12
CA ALA A 216 -20.60 13.84 19.18
C ALA A 216 -20.20 13.23 20.53
N GLU A 217 -19.19 12.36 20.54
CA GLU A 217 -18.39 12.06 21.73
C GLU A 217 -16.89 11.93 21.35
N LYS A 218 -16.06 12.32 22.31
CA LYS A 218 -14.61 12.52 22.28
C LYS A 218 -13.87 11.32 22.90
N ASP A 219 -12.54 11.42 22.80
CA ASP A 219 -11.47 10.75 23.59
C ASP A 219 -10.86 9.54 22.86
N GLY A 220 -9.55 9.35 22.75
CA GLY A 220 -8.37 10.03 23.29
C GLY A 220 -7.12 9.29 22.77
N GLU A 221 -5.99 10.00 22.64
CA GLU A 221 -4.69 9.51 22.17
C GLU A 221 -4.05 8.45 23.10
N SER A 222 -3.26 7.54 22.53
CA SER A 222 -1.87 7.34 22.98
C SER A 222 -1.07 6.44 22.01
N GLN A 223 0.10 6.95 21.64
CA GLN A 223 1.20 6.25 20.96
C GLN A 223 2.00 5.41 21.98
N SER A 224 2.65 4.34 21.51
CA SER A 224 4.03 4.05 21.93
C SER A 224 4.74 3.15 20.91
N GLU A 225 5.86 3.65 20.43
CA GLU A 225 6.94 2.95 19.72
C GLU A 225 7.81 2.21 20.75
N ALA A 226 8.38 1.07 20.36
CA ALA A 226 9.68 0.60 20.87
C ALA A 226 10.23 -0.49 19.94
N GLU A 227 11.20 -0.09 19.12
CA GLU A 227 12.21 -0.97 18.53
C GLU A 227 13.22 -1.33 19.63
N ASP A 228 13.67 -2.58 19.70
CA ASP A 228 14.89 -2.93 20.44
C ASP A 228 15.75 -3.89 19.62
N GLU A 229 17.00 -3.47 19.45
CA GLU A 229 18.10 -4.12 18.76
C GLU A 229 18.62 -5.33 19.57
N ILE A 230 18.96 -6.41 18.86
CA ILE A 230 19.82 -7.48 19.39
C ILE A 230 21.09 -7.48 18.54
N GLU A 231 22.18 -6.94 19.08
CA GLU A 231 23.53 -7.23 18.61
C GLU A 231 24.33 -7.77 19.81
N SER A 232 24.48 -9.08 19.86
CA SER A 232 25.31 -9.79 20.83
C SER A 232 26.59 -10.30 20.17
N GLU A 233 27.70 -9.95 20.81
CA GLU A 233 28.88 -10.79 21.04
C GLU A 233 29.79 -11.10 19.84
N ILE A 234 30.89 -10.36 19.75
CA ILE A 234 32.18 -10.94 19.41
C ILE A 234 33.07 -10.80 20.64
N GLU A 235 33.30 -11.92 21.32
CA GLU A 235 34.38 -12.11 22.28
C GLU A 235 35.73 -11.87 21.59
N ASP A 236 36.59 -11.05 22.19
CA ASP A 236 38.01 -11.11 21.88
C ASP A 236 38.83 -11.41 23.13
N ARG A 237 39.51 -12.55 23.07
CA ARG A 237 40.37 -13.09 24.09
C ARG A 237 41.78 -12.60 23.80
N SER A 238 42.30 -11.71 24.65
CA SER A 238 43.75 -11.55 24.78
C SER A 238 44.15 -11.16 26.20
N THR A 239 44.82 -12.09 26.88
CA THR A 239 45.63 -11.88 28.07
C THR A 239 46.69 -10.79 27.86
N SER A 240 46.78 -9.79 28.74
CA SER A 240 48.06 -9.42 29.38
C SER A 240 47.88 -8.44 30.54
N THR A 241 48.69 -8.67 31.57
CA THR A 241 48.94 -7.82 32.72
C THR A 241 49.52 -6.45 32.28
N GLY A 242 48.69 -5.42 32.28
CA GLY A 242 49.07 -4.01 32.10
C GLY A 242 48.48 -3.16 33.22
N THR A 243 49.16 -2.07 33.59
CA THR A 243 48.68 -1.11 34.59
C THR A 243 47.28 -0.63 34.23
N SER A 244 46.29 -0.85 35.10
CA SER A 244 44.87 -0.68 34.77
C SER A 244 44.41 0.78 34.60
N ASP A 245 45.32 1.75 34.74
CA ASP A 245 45.05 3.19 34.83
C ASP A 245 45.52 4.01 33.61
N ILE A 246 45.93 3.36 32.53
CA ILE A 246 46.22 3.95 31.21
C ILE A 246 45.32 3.32 30.13
N SER A 247 45.31 3.87 28.91
CA SER A 247 44.42 3.39 27.85
C SER A 247 44.60 1.89 27.57
N LYS A 248 43.47 1.21 27.41
CA LYS A 248 43.39 -0.23 27.20
C LYS A 248 43.25 -0.61 25.73
N CYS A 249 42.64 0.27 24.93
CA CYS A 249 42.46 0.07 23.49
C CYS A 249 42.68 1.38 22.73
N LYS A 250 42.67 1.28 21.39
CA LYS A 250 42.94 2.37 20.44
C LYS A 250 41.78 3.37 20.29
N GLU A 251 40.59 3.01 20.80
CA GLU A 251 39.39 3.85 20.83
C GLU A 251 39.42 4.84 22.00
N GLU A 252 40.11 4.51 23.09
CA GLU A 252 40.26 5.38 24.25
C GLU A 252 41.29 6.49 23.97
N PRO A 253 41.06 7.74 24.40
CA PRO A 253 42.06 8.78 24.26
C PRO A 253 43.29 8.53 25.15
N PRO A 254 44.45 9.14 24.85
CA PRO A 254 45.62 9.09 25.73
C PRO A 254 45.27 9.51 27.16
N MET A 255 45.56 8.65 28.13
CA MET A 255 45.24 8.92 29.54
C MET A 255 46.22 9.90 30.18
N GLN A 256 45.77 11.15 30.36
CA GLN A 256 46.57 12.28 30.84
C GLN A 256 46.04 12.86 32.16
N PRO A 257 46.20 12.15 33.29
CA PRO A 257 45.67 12.61 34.57
C PRO A 257 46.40 13.85 35.11
N HIS A 258 45.65 14.72 35.79
CA HIS A 258 46.13 15.93 36.46
C HIS A 258 45.93 15.85 38.00
N PRO A 259 46.65 14.97 38.70
CA PRO A 259 46.60 14.92 40.17
C PRO A 259 47.15 16.21 40.79
N LYS A 260 46.67 16.57 41.99
CA LYS A 260 47.15 17.76 42.74
C LYS A 260 48.67 17.74 42.94
N LEU A 261 49.26 16.56 43.12
CA LEU A 261 50.70 16.35 43.23
C LEU A 261 51.08 15.04 42.52
N PHE A 262 52.15 15.10 41.71
CA PHE A 262 52.78 13.90 41.17
C PHE A 262 53.78 13.32 42.18
N PRO A 263 53.92 11.98 42.28
CA PRO A 263 54.95 11.32 43.08
C PRO A 263 56.34 11.90 42.82
N ARG A 264 57.09 12.11 43.90
CA ARG A 264 58.46 12.66 43.86
C ARG A 264 59.45 11.57 44.23
N THR A 265 60.21 11.11 43.24
CA THR A 265 61.22 10.07 43.40
C THR A 265 62.62 10.66 43.40
N TRP A 266 63.53 10.07 44.18
CA TRP A 266 64.93 10.49 44.23
C TRP A 266 65.64 10.12 42.91
N MET A 267 66.23 11.10 42.24
CA MET A 267 67.01 10.90 41.02
C MET A 267 68.32 11.67 41.09
N GLY A 268 69.36 10.96 41.52
CA GLY A 268 70.61 11.59 41.94
C GLY A 268 70.42 12.37 43.23
N ASP A 269 70.82 13.63 43.23
CA ASP A 269 70.80 14.57 44.36
C ASP A 269 69.44 15.25 44.59
N ARG A 270 68.46 15.08 43.68
CA ARG A 270 67.19 15.83 43.73
C ARG A 270 65.97 14.92 43.60
N ARG A 271 64.91 15.27 44.34
CA ARG A 271 63.56 14.69 44.16
C ARG A 271 62.87 15.31 42.95
N ARG A 272 62.57 14.48 41.95
CA ARG A 272 61.94 14.88 40.68
C ARG A 272 60.61 14.16 40.52
N SER A 273 59.72 14.73 39.72
CA SER A 273 58.41 14.15 39.41
C SER A 273 58.09 14.36 37.94
N PHE A 274 57.10 13.62 37.46
CA PHE A 274 56.41 13.96 36.22
C PHE A 274 55.84 15.38 36.30
N LYS A 275 55.72 16.07 35.15
CA LYS A 275 55.11 17.40 35.02
C LYS A 275 53.97 17.38 34.01
N ALA A 276 52.78 17.80 34.43
CA ALA A 276 51.61 17.87 33.55
C ALA A 276 51.82 18.76 32.31
N ASP A 277 52.67 19.78 32.37
CA ASP A 277 52.99 20.61 31.19
C ASP A 277 53.62 19.81 30.04
N TRP A 278 54.16 18.62 30.31
CA TRP A 278 54.67 17.74 29.26
C TRP A 278 53.56 17.25 28.33
N TYR A 279 52.31 17.13 28.78
CA TYR A 279 51.19 16.76 27.90
C TYR A 279 50.96 17.79 26.78
N LYS A 280 51.17 19.08 27.08
CA LYS A 280 51.02 20.18 26.09
C LYS A 280 52.06 20.07 24.97
N ILE A 281 53.25 19.59 25.30
CA ILE A 281 54.37 19.44 24.36
C ILE A 281 54.28 18.08 23.63
N HIS A 282 53.75 17.06 24.31
CA HIS A 282 53.69 15.69 23.86
C HIS A 282 52.27 15.12 24.02
N PRO A 283 51.36 15.39 23.07
CA PRO A 283 49.97 14.91 23.15
C PRO A 283 49.81 13.39 23.19
N TRP A 284 50.81 12.64 22.71
CA TRP A 284 50.88 11.17 22.74
C TRP A 284 51.25 10.59 24.12
N LEU A 285 51.65 11.43 25.06
CA LEU A 285 52.19 11.01 26.35
C LEU A 285 51.06 10.57 27.29
N GLU A 286 51.16 9.37 27.85
CA GLU A 286 50.30 8.87 28.92
C GLU A 286 51.09 8.77 30.22
N TYR A 287 50.39 8.83 31.36
CA TYR A 287 51.00 8.64 32.67
C TYR A 287 50.18 7.68 33.52
N SER A 288 50.83 6.61 33.98
CA SER A 288 50.27 5.72 35.00
C SER A 288 50.61 6.25 36.39
N LYS A 289 49.57 6.51 37.19
CA LYS A 289 49.69 6.84 38.61
C LYS A 289 50.13 5.63 39.41
N MET A 290 49.69 4.43 39.02
CA MET A 290 49.98 3.19 39.72
C MET A 290 51.47 2.87 39.70
N SER A 291 52.12 3.03 38.54
CA SER A 291 53.54 2.70 38.39
C SER A 291 54.49 3.90 38.43
N ASP A 292 53.98 5.14 38.53
CA ASP A 292 54.76 6.38 38.37
C ASP A 292 55.64 6.32 37.10
N SER A 293 55.02 6.03 35.96
CA SER A 293 55.68 5.93 34.65
C SER A 293 54.92 6.62 33.54
N ALA A 294 55.70 7.09 32.56
CA ALA A 294 55.18 7.65 31.33
C ALA A 294 55.22 6.62 30.20
N HIS A 295 54.16 6.58 29.41
CA HIS A 295 54.01 5.69 28.26
C HIS A 295 53.70 6.49 26.99
N CYS A 296 53.90 5.88 25.83
CA CYS A 296 53.52 6.46 24.55
C CYS A 296 52.28 5.75 24.02
N TYR A 297 51.16 6.48 23.99
CA TYR A 297 49.87 5.99 23.49
C TYR A 297 50.00 5.45 22.07
N THR A 298 50.61 6.23 21.17
CA THR A 298 50.71 5.86 19.76
C THR A 298 51.53 4.59 19.58
N CYS A 299 52.69 4.50 20.23
CA CYS A 299 53.53 3.31 20.15
C CYS A 299 52.87 2.07 20.76
N ARG A 300 52.09 2.20 21.83
CA ARG A 300 51.40 1.05 22.45
C ARG A 300 50.31 0.47 21.56
N HIS A 301 49.55 1.30 20.83
CA HIS A 301 48.36 0.85 20.11
C HIS A 301 48.53 0.75 18.59
N PHE A 302 49.52 1.43 18.02
CA PHE A 302 49.67 1.58 16.56
C PHE A 302 51.06 1.18 16.04
N SER A 303 51.91 0.55 16.88
CA SER A 303 53.21 0.04 16.40
C SER A 303 53.06 -1.24 15.58
N PRO A 304 53.90 -1.46 14.56
CA PRO A 304 53.90 -2.70 13.80
C PRO A 304 54.46 -3.87 14.63
N PRO A 305 53.99 -5.12 14.41
CA PRO A 305 54.27 -6.29 15.25
C PRO A 305 55.74 -6.73 15.29
N ASN A 306 56.60 -6.23 14.40
CA ASN A 306 58.02 -6.61 14.31
C ASN A 306 58.99 -5.49 14.72
N SER A 307 58.51 -4.46 15.42
CA SER A 307 59.36 -3.36 15.87
C SER A 307 60.00 -3.64 17.23
N THR A 308 61.24 -3.20 17.44
CA THR A 308 61.95 -3.36 18.72
C THR A 308 61.34 -2.47 19.79
N ASP A 309 61.07 -3.03 20.97
CA ASP A 309 60.40 -2.32 22.07
C ASP A 309 61.20 -1.11 22.56
N THR A 310 60.47 -0.05 22.89
CA THR A 310 61.02 1.11 23.55
C THR A 310 60.64 1.11 25.03
N VAL A 311 61.30 1.96 25.81
CA VAL A 311 60.94 2.14 27.22
C VAL A 311 59.49 2.66 27.36
N PHE A 312 58.94 3.32 26.33
CA PHE A 312 57.64 4.00 26.38
C PHE A 312 56.44 3.11 26.06
N ASP A 313 56.63 1.96 25.46
CA ASP A 313 55.60 0.96 25.20
C ASP A 313 55.82 -0.35 25.97
N SER A 314 56.96 -0.49 26.64
CA SER A 314 57.15 -1.53 27.65
C SER A 314 56.15 -1.40 28.82
N PRO A 315 55.76 -2.52 29.47
CA PRO A 315 54.93 -2.50 30.68
C PRO A 315 55.55 -1.70 31.83
N SER A 316 56.88 -1.56 31.85
CA SER A 316 57.61 -0.84 32.90
C SER A 316 57.52 0.69 32.78
N GLY A 317 57.31 1.18 31.56
CA GLY A 317 57.25 2.61 31.21
C GLY A 317 58.52 3.41 31.52
N PHE A 318 58.51 4.68 31.12
CA PHE A 318 59.61 5.60 31.38
C PHE A 318 59.46 6.30 32.73
N LYS A 319 60.44 6.17 33.61
CA LYS A 319 60.44 6.78 34.95
C LYS A 319 61.56 7.78 35.22
N ASN A 320 62.50 7.98 34.28
CA ASN A 320 63.69 8.81 34.56
C ASN A 320 63.43 10.30 34.27
N TRP A 321 62.74 10.98 35.18
CA TRP A 321 62.39 12.41 35.08
C TRP A 321 63.61 13.34 34.91
N LYS A 322 64.80 12.95 35.38
CA LYS A 322 66.05 13.69 35.13
C LYS A 322 66.41 13.69 33.64
N LYS A 323 66.00 12.72 32.82
CA LYS A 323 66.36 12.65 31.40
C LYS A 323 65.18 12.94 30.46
N ALA A 324 64.03 13.41 30.99
CA ALA A 324 62.82 13.59 30.20
C ALA A 324 62.97 14.65 29.08
N THR A 325 63.37 15.88 29.41
CA THR A 325 63.23 17.07 28.53
C THR A 325 64.53 17.85 28.26
N TYR A 326 65.71 17.23 28.38
CA TYR A 326 66.96 17.90 27.98
C TYR A 326 67.02 18.10 26.44
N LYS A 327 67.98 18.89 25.93
CA LYS A 327 68.17 19.14 24.48
C LYS A 327 68.33 17.83 23.65
N GLU A 328 68.71 16.75 24.33
CA GLU A 328 68.70 15.34 23.88
C GLU A 328 67.99 14.43 24.89
N GLY A 329 66.86 14.90 25.42
CA GLY A 329 66.04 14.18 26.38
C GLY A 329 65.37 12.96 25.75
N ARG A 330 65.01 11.99 26.59
CA ARG A 330 64.41 10.73 26.15
C ARG A 330 63.08 10.93 25.42
N PHE A 331 62.29 11.96 25.74
CA PHE A 331 61.07 12.29 24.99
C PHE A 331 61.39 12.78 23.57
N ALA A 332 62.39 13.67 23.43
CA ALA A 332 62.80 14.20 22.13
C ALA A 332 63.45 13.12 21.24
N ILE A 333 64.23 12.22 21.82
CA ILE A 333 64.82 11.08 21.10
C ILE A 333 63.71 10.11 20.66
N HIS A 334 62.76 9.80 21.55
CA HIS A 334 61.63 8.94 21.21
C HIS A 334 60.77 9.53 20.08
N ALA A 335 60.47 10.82 20.13
CA ALA A 335 59.69 11.51 19.11
C ALA A 335 60.40 11.58 17.73
N LYS A 336 61.70 11.29 17.67
CA LYS A 336 62.48 11.17 16.43
C LYS A 336 62.69 9.72 15.98
N SER A 337 62.26 8.75 16.80
CA SER A 337 62.42 7.34 16.45
C SER A 337 61.48 6.94 15.32
N GLU A 338 61.96 6.07 14.44
CA GLU A 338 61.20 5.55 13.31
C GLU A 338 59.89 4.86 13.76
N ARG A 339 59.96 4.13 14.88
CA ARG A 339 58.79 3.49 15.48
C ARG A 339 57.72 4.51 15.88
N TYR A 340 58.11 5.58 16.56
CA TYR A 340 57.17 6.65 16.91
C TYR A 340 56.58 7.32 15.67
N THR A 341 57.40 7.58 14.63
CA THR A 341 56.89 8.23 13.42
C THR A 341 55.87 7.35 12.70
N HIS A 342 56.12 6.05 12.56
CA HIS A 342 55.15 5.12 11.96
C HIS A 342 53.88 5.00 12.79
N ALA A 343 54.01 4.83 14.11
CA ALA A 343 52.86 4.73 15.00
C ALA A 343 52.02 6.02 15.02
N MET A 344 52.66 7.18 14.92
CA MET A 344 51.98 8.48 14.82
C MET A 344 51.26 8.66 13.48
N MET A 345 51.84 8.19 12.37
CA MET A 345 51.17 8.18 11.06
C MET A 345 49.93 7.28 11.11
N ALA A 346 50.07 6.05 11.59
CA ALA A 346 48.97 5.11 11.74
C ALA A 346 47.85 5.63 12.67
N TRP A 347 48.20 6.33 13.75
CA TRP A 347 47.21 6.97 14.62
C TRP A 347 46.45 8.10 13.91
N LYS A 348 47.14 8.96 13.16
CA LYS A 348 46.50 10.02 12.37
C LYS A 348 45.58 9.47 11.29
N ASP A 349 46.03 8.42 10.60
CA ASP A 349 45.22 7.73 9.60
C ASP A 349 43.96 7.12 10.24
N TYR A 350 44.11 6.46 11.39
CA TYR A 350 42.98 5.97 12.18
C TYR A 350 42.01 7.09 12.58
N GLN A 351 42.50 8.20 13.12
CA GLN A 351 41.65 9.35 13.47
C GLN A 351 40.88 9.89 12.26
N SER A 352 41.54 9.97 11.10
CA SER A 352 40.90 10.40 9.86
C SER A 352 39.84 9.39 9.38
N ALA A 353 40.11 8.09 9.49
CA ALA A 353 39.19 7.01 9.09
C ALA A 353 37.95 6.94 10.01
N VAL A 354 38.14 7.17 11.31
CA VAL A 354 37.04 7.28 12.28
C VAL A 354 36.18 8.52 11.99
N THR A 355 36.82 9.68 11.77
CA THR A 355 36.11 10.94 11.49
C THR A 355 35.33 10.89 10.17
N SER A 356 35.91 10.25 9.14
CA SER A 356 35.28 10.09 7.82
C SER A 356 34.37 8.86 7.72
N ASN A 357 34.22 8.09 8.80
CA ASN A 357 33.49 6.82 8.85
C ASN A 357 33.92 5.81 7.76
N ALA A 358 35.18 5.88 7.31
CA ALA A 358 35.72 5.15 6.16
C ALA A 358 36.53 3.91 6.55
N THR A 359 36.31 3.37 7.75
CA THR A 359 36.95 2.11 8.15
C THR A 359 36.50 0.98 7.22
N LEU A 360 37.35 -0.05 7.03
CA LEU A 360 37.02 -1.18 6.17
C LEU A 360 35.70 -1.86 6.60
N ALA A 361 35.47 -2.00 7.91
CA ALA A 361 34.22 -2.52 8.46
C ALA A 361 33.02 -1.66 8.04
N ASN A 362 33.13 -0.34 8.12
CA ASN A 362 32.03 0.57 7.75
C ASN A 362 31.79 0.62 6.25
N VAL A 363 32.84 0.51 5.43
CA VAL A 363 32.72 0.40 3.96
C VAL A 363 32.05 -0.92 3.57
N LEU A 364 32.46 -2.05 4.16
CA LEU A 364 31.83 -3.34 3.93
C LEU A 364 30.36 -3.33 4.37
N ASN A 365 30.07 -2.74 5.52
CA ASN A 365 28.69 -2.59 6.00
C ASN A 365 27.86 -1.70 5.06
N ARG A 366 28.45 -0.63 4.51
CA ARG A 366 27.79 0.24 3.52
C ARG A 366 27.46 -0.51 2.23
N GLU A 367 28.41 -1.25 1.67
CA GLU A 367 28.17 -2.04 0.46
C GLU A 367 27.16 -3.16 0.72
N HIS A 368 27.22 -3.80 1.88
CA HIS A 368 26.23 -4.80 2.28
C HIS A 368 24.82 -4.19 2.39
N LYS A 369 24.68 -3.05 3.08
CA LYS A 369 23.40 -2.31 3.18
C LYS A 369 22.87 -1.92 1.81
N LYS A 370 23.73 -1.47 0.90
CA LYS A 370 23.35 -1.14 -0.48
C LYS A 370 22.83 -2.37 -1.24
N LEU A 371 23.51 -3.51 -1.13
CA LEU A 371 23.05 -4.76 -1.73
C LEU A 371 21.71 -5.23 -1.16
N VAL A 372 21.53 -5.13 0.17
CA VAL A 372 20.25 -5.44 0.82
C VAL A 372 19.13 -4.54 0.29
N GLN A 373 19.39 -3.24 0.14
CA GLN A 373 18.43 -2.29 -0.41
C GLN A 373 18.06 -2.63 -1.85
N GLU A 374 19.05 -2.84 -2.73
CA GLU A 374 18.82 -3.24 -4.13
C GLU A 374 18.01 -4.56 -4.22
N ASN A 375 18.27 -5.51 -3.32
CA ASN A 375 17.54 -6.77 -3.25
C ASN A 375 16.07 -6.57 -2.82
N ARG A 376 15.83 -5.70 -1.83
CA ARG A 376 14.48 -5.37 -1.35
C ARG A 376 13.67 -4.68 -2.44
N GLU A 377 14.26 -3.71 -3.14
CA GLU A 377 13.62 -3.02 -4.25
C GLU A 377 13.23 -3.99 -5.38
N TYR A 378 14.12 -4.92 -5.73
CA TYR A 378 13.82 -5.93 -6.73
C TYR A 378 12.67 -6.87 -6.32
N ILE A 379 12.68 -7.36 -5.07
CA ILE A 379 11.60 -8.23 -4.55
C ILE A 379 10.28 -7.45 -4.51
N LYS A 380 10.32 -6.16 -4.14
CA LYS A 380 9.16 -5.28 -4.18
C LYS A 380 8.58 -5.17 -5.59
N THR A 381 9.41 -4.98 -6.62
CA THR A 381 8.94 -4.98 -8.02
C THR A 381 8.26 -6.30 -8.39
N ILE A 382 8.81 -7.45 -7.98
CA ILE A 382 8.18 -8.76 -8.21
C ILE A 382 6.81 -8.85 -7.54
N ALA A 383 6.73 -8.45 -6.27
CA ALA A 383 5.49 -8.46 -5.50
C ALA A 383 4.44 -7.53 -6.12
N GLU A 384 4.81 -6.35 -6.60
CA GLU A 384 3.93 -5.40 -7.27
C GLU A 384 3.35 -5.97 -8.58
N VAL A 385 4.16 -6.64 -9.40
CA VAL A 385 3.67 -7.30 -10.62
C VAL A 385 2.72 -8.45 -10.29
N LEU A 386 3.01 -9.24 -9.27
CA LEU A 386 2.13 -10.32 -8.80
C LEU A 386 0.82 -9.78 -8.25
N LEU A 387 0.87 -8.70 -7.46
CA LEU A 387 -0.29 -8.02 -6.92
C LEU A 387 -1.15 -7.41 -8.05
N LEU A 388 -0.53 -6.74 -9.01
CA LEU A 388 -1.21 -6.18 -10.18
C LEU A 388 -1.96 -7.27 -10.94
N THR A 389 -1.28 -8.35 -11.29
CA THR A 389 -1.91 -9.44 -12.04
C THR A 389 -3.02 -10.14 -11.26
N ALA A 390 -2.84 -10.33 -9.94
CA ALA A 390 -3.87 -10.90 -9.07
C ALA A 390 -5.11 -9.99 -8.96
N THR A 391 -4.92 -8.70 -8.69
CA THR A 391 -6.02 -7.74 -8.50
C THR A 391 -6.80 -7.43 -9.77
N GLN A 392 -6.16 -7.53 -10.93
CA GLN A 392 -6.80 -7.32 -12.23
C GLN A 392 -7.38 -8.61 -12.84
N ASN A 393 -7.35 -9.73 -12.12
CA ASN A 393 -7.73 -11.05 -12.63
C ASN A 393 -7.00 -11.44 -13.94
N ILE A 394 -5.74 -11.00 -14.08
CA ILE A 394 -4.90 -11.33 -15.23
C ILE A 394 -4.16 -12.63 -14.92
N ALA A 395 -4.33 -13.63 -15.79
CA ALA A 395 -3.59 -14.89 -15.65
C ALA A 395 -2.07 -14.63 -15.67
N GLN A 396 -1.37 -15.04 -14.61
CA GLN A 396 0.06 -14.81 -14.46
C GLN A 396 0.92 -15.66 -15.42
N ARG A 397 0.41 -16.84 -15.80
CA ARG A 397 1.17 -17.89 -16.49
C ARG A 397 0.67 -18.11 -17.91
N GLY A 398 1.62 -18.35 -18.84
CA GLY A 398 1.36 -18.89 -20.17
C GLY A 398 1.32 -20.43 -20.16
N HIS A 399 0.90 -21.04 -21.28
CA HIS A 399 0.72 -22.49 -21.39
C HIS A 399 2.04 -23.28 -21.29
N ASN A 400 3.16 -22.65 -21.62
CA ASN A 400 4.50 -23.25 -21.55
C ASN A 400 5.48 -22.28 -20.86
N GLY A 401 6.31 -22.78 -19.94
CA GLY A 401 7.19 -21.96 -19.08
C GLY A 401 8.68 -22.06 -19.43
N SER A 402 9.00 -22.57 -20.61
CA SER A 402 10.39 -22.71 -21.07
C SER A 402 10.94 -21.36 -21.53
N ALA A 403 12.25 -21.16 -21.37
CA ALA A 403 12.92 -19.90 -21.71
C ALA A 403 12.76 -19.48 -23.19
N GLY A 404 12.37 -20.41 -24.07
CA GLY A 404 12.16 -20.19 -25.50
C GLY A 404 10.69 -20.21 -25.95
N SER A 405 9.71 -20.14 -25.05
CA SER A 405 8.31 -20.07 -25.46
C SER A 405 7.91 -18.66 -25.92
N ASP A 406 7.18 -18.56 -27.04
CA ASP A 406 6.62 -17.29 -27.55
C ASP A 406 5.70 -16.59 -26.54
N ASN A 407 5.08 -17.35 -25.63
CA ASN A 407 4.24 -16.82 -24.56
C ASN A 407 4.80 -17.19 -23.19
N LYS A 408 5.70 -16.35 -22.66
CA LYS A 408 6.32 -16.48 -21.33
C LYS A 408 5.35 -16.21 -20.16
N GLY A 409 4.10 -15.87 -20.45
CA GLY A 409 3.09 -15.47 -19.46
C GLY A 409 3.18 -14.00 -19.06
N ASN A 410 2.05 -13.43 -18.64
CA ASN A 410 1.93 -12.00 -18.37
C ASN A 410 2.90 -11.50 -17.29
N PHE A 411 3.18 -12.31 -16.26
CA PHE A 411 4.15 -11.96 -15.22
C PHE A 411 5.54 -11.67 -15.80
N MET A 412 6.06 -12.57 -16.64
CA MET A 412 7.38 -12.40 -17.25
C MET A 412 7.40 -11.25 -18.25
N THR A 413 6.35 -11.09 -19.06
CA THR A 413 6.26 -10.01 -20.04
C THR A 413 6.27 -8.62 -19.36
N ILE A 414 5.53 -8.45 -18.28
CA ILE A 414 5.52 -7.20 -17.50
C ILE A 414 6.91 -6.94 -16.90
N LEU A 415 7.53 -7.96 -16.30
CA LEU A 415 8.84 -7.81 -15.67
C LEU A 415 9.96 -7.50 -16.69
N GLU A 416 9.91 -8.09 -17.88
CA GLU A 416 10.79 -7.76 -19.01
C GLU A 416 10.54 -6.32 -19.52
N THR A 417 9.30 -5.86 -19.49
CA THR A 417 8.93 -4.48 -19.86
C THR A 417 9.51 -3.48 -18.85
N ILE A 418 9.38 -3.75 -17.55
CA ILE A 418 10.00 -2.93 -16.48
C ILE A 418 11.52 -2.89 -16.66
N ALA A 419 12.15 -4.02 -16.98
CA ALA A 419 13.59 -4.11 -17.21
C ALA A 419 14.09 -3.24 -18.39
N ASN A 420 13.23 -2.81 -19.31
CA ASN A 420 13.63 -1.85 -20.35
C ASN A 420 13.87 -0.44 -19.79
N HIS A 421 13.26 -0.13 -18.64
CA HIS A 421 13.33 1.19 -18.01
C HIS A 421 14.13 1.16 -16.69
N ASP A 422 14.26 0.00 -16.05
CA ASP A 422 15.00 -0.18 -14.80
C ASP A 422 16.26 -1.06 -14.99
N LYS A 423 17.42 -0.43 -14.81
CA LYS A 423 18.73 -1.08 -14.95
C LYS A 423 18.98 -2.15 -13.88
N ALA A 424 18.48 -1.98 -12.67
CA ALA A 424 18.66 -2.93 -11.57
C ALA A 424 17.84 -4.20 -11.83
N VAL A 425 16.59 -4.05 -12.24
CA VAL A 425 15.72 -5.17 -12.64
C VAL A 425 16.34 -5.90 -13.84
N LYS A 426 16.80 -5.17 -14.86
CA LYS A 426 17.48 -5.75 -16.04
C LYS A 426 18.69 -6.58 -15.65
N LYS A 427 19.59 -6.00 -14.84
CA LYS A 427 20.81 -6.67 -14.35
C LYS A 427 20.48 -7.97 -13.62
N ARG A 428 19.38 -7.99 -12.85
CA ARG A 428 18.97 -9.17 -12.09
C ARG A 428 18.40 -10.28 -12.97
N LEU A 429 17.56 -9.93 -13.94
CA LEU A 429 16.97 -10.90 -14.87
C LEU A 429 18.01 -11.56 -15.79
N THR A 430 19.00 -10.78 -16.24
CA THR A 430 20.09 -11.28 -17.10
C THR A 430 21.22 -11.94 -16.32
N SER A 431 21.19 -11.90 -14.99
CA SER A 431 22.20 -12.54 -14.14
C SER A 431 22.29 -14.05 -14.37
N ILE A 432 23.50 -14.59 -14.23
CA ILE A 432 23.78 -16.03 -14.28
C ILE A 432 23.39 -16.70 -12.95
N HIS A 433 23.25 -15.91 -11.88
CA HIS A 433 22.92 -16.42 -10.55
C HIS A 433 21.43 -16.81 -10.44
N ASN A 434 21.15 -17.78 -9.58
CA ASN A 434 19.81 -18.38 -9.40
C ASN A 434 18.80 -17.46 -8.68
N ALA A 435 19.24 -16.32 -8.12
CA ALA A 435 18.43 -15.39 -7.35
C ALA A 435 17.59 -14.44 -8.22
N LYS A 436 16.87 -15.00 -9.21
CA LYS A 436 15.95 -14.27 -10.09
C LYS A 436 14.55 -14.12 -9.49
N TYR A 437 14.17 -14.99 -8.56
CA TYR A 437 12.85 -14.96 -7.90
C TYR A 437 11.64 -15.02 -8.87
N THR A 438 11.85 -15.46 -10.11
CA THR A 438 10.80 -15.57 -11.14
C THR A 438 10.19 -16.97 -11.24
N SER A 439 10.63 -17.93 -10.42
CA SER A 439 10.14 -19.31 -10.50
C SER A 439 8.68 -19.41 -10.01
N LYS A 440 7.95 -20.40 -10.52
CA LYS A 440 6.54 -20.63 -10.12
C LYS A 440 6.39 -20.87 -8.61
N THR A 441 7.36 -21.52 -7.99
CA THR A 441 7.39 -21.78 -6.54
C THR A 441 7.47 -20.45 -5.79
N ILE A 442 8.43 -19.60 -6.16
CA ILE A 442 8.64 -18.31 -5.51
C ILE A 442 7.45 -17.37 -5.75
N GLN A 443 6.90 -17.35 -6.97
CA GLN A 443 5.67 -16.58 -7.25
C GLN A 443 4.52 -16.96 -6.30
N ASN A 444 4.33 -18.26 -6.08
CA ASN A 444 3.29 -18.76 -5.18
C ASN A 444 3.59 -18.43 -3.71
N GLU A 445 4.85 -18.50 -3.27
CA GLU A 445 5.26 -18.11 -1.92
C GLU A 445 4.98 -16.62 -1.68
N VAL A 446 5.38 -15.75 -2.61
CA VAL A 446 5.13 -14.31 -2.52
C VAL A 446 3.62 -14.00 -2.51
N LEU A 447 2.83 -14.66 -3.37
CA LEU A 447 1.37 -14.54 -3.34
C LEU A 447 0.77 -15.04 -2.02
N GLY A 448 1.33 -16.08 -1.42
CA GLY A 448 0.98 -16.56 -0.09
C GLY A 448 1.20 -15.48 0.96
N CYS A 449 2.40 -14.88 1.01
CA CYS A 449 2.71 -13.78 1.91
C CYS A 449 1.77 -12.59 1.71
N LEU A 450 1.50 -12.18 0.46
CA LEU A 450 0.56 -11.10 0.16
C LEU A 450 -0.86 -11.41 0.65
N ALA A 451 -1.31 -12.66 0.46
CA ALA A 451 -2.60 -13.12 0.95
C ALA A 451 -2.67 -13.13 2.48
N ASP A 452 -1.60 -13.52 3.17
CA ASP A 452 -1.53 -13.51 4.64
C ASP A 452 -1.52 -12.10 5.20
N MET A 453 -0.79 -11.16 4.58
CA MET A 453 -0.84 -9.74 4.93
C MET A 453 -2.27 -9.20 4.76
N PHE A 454 -2.91 -9.49 3.63
CA PHE A 454 -4.28 -9.06 3.36
C PHE A 454 -5.30 -9.65 4.35
N ARG A 455 -5.17 -10.94 4.68
CA ARG A 455 -6.02 -11.59 5.70
C ARG A 455 -5.80 -11.00 7.08
N SER A 456 -4.56 -10.66 7.43
CA SER A 456 -4.22 -10.07 8.72
C SER A 456 -4.87 -8.69 8.85
N GLU A 457 -4.76 -7.86 7.81
CA GLU A 457 -5.41 -6.54 7.72
C GLU A 457 -6.94 -6.66 7.89
N ILE A 458 -7.59 -7.53 7.13
CA ILE A 458 -9.04 -7.78 7.26
C ILE A 458 -9.39 -8.26 8.66
N THR A 459 -8.57 -9.15 9.24
CA THR A 459 -8.83 -9.68 10.58
C THR A 459 -8.73 -8.58 11.64
N GLU A 460 -7.76 -7.67 11.52
CA GLU A 460 -7.63 -6.51 12.41
C GLU A 460 -8.80 -5.53 12.22
N GLU A 461 -9.19 -5.24 10.98
CA GLU A 461 -10.34 -4.41 10.66
C GLU A 461 -11.63 -4.97 11.28
N VAL A 462 -11.87 -6.28 11.15
CA VAL A 462 -13.01 -6.97 11.75
C VAL A 462 -12.96 -6.95 13.28
N LYS A 463 -11.80 -7.20 13.90
CA LYS A 463 -11.64 -7.16 15.37
C LYS A 463 -11.89 -5.78 15.96
N ASN A 464 -11.47 -4.73 15.25
CA ASN A 464 -11.63 -3.35 15.68
C ASN A 464 -13.03 -2.78 15.37
N SER A 465 -13.85 -3.52 14.62
CA SER A 465 -15.23 -3.11 14.29
C SER A 465 -16.21 -3.58 15.36
N GLU A 466 -17.06 -2.67 15.86
CA GLU A 466 -18.16 -3.04 16.78
C GLU A 466 -19.19 -3.98 16.13
N VAL A 467 -19.36 -3.83 14.81
CA VAL A 467 -20.29 -4.63 14.01
C VAL A 467 -19.66 -4.85 12.63
N PHE A 468 -19.72 -6.08 12.14
CA PHE A 468 -19.31 -6.42 10.77
C PHE A 468 -20.37 -7.32 10.12
N SER A 469 -20.38 -7.34 8.79
CA SER A 469 -21.26 -8.23 8.01
C SER A 469 -20.43 -9.03 7.01
N ILE A 470 -20.71 -10.33 6.90
CA ILE A 470 -20.04 -11.22 5.96
C ILE A 470 -20.91 -11.29 4.70
N MET A 471 -20.32 -10.94 3.55
CA MET A 471 -20.89 -11.20 2.24
C MET A 471 -20.05 -12.29 1.58
N ALA A 472 -20.68 -13.36 1.13
CA ALA A 472 -20.00 -14.46 0.44
C ALA A 472 -20.61 -14.60 -0.97
N ASP A 473 -19.75 -14.64 -1.98
CA ASP A 473 -20.15 -14.85 -3.38
C ASP A 473 -19.83 -16.31 -3.78
N GLU A 474 -20.73 -16.99 -4.48
CA GLU A 474 -20.50 -18.37 -4.92
C GLU A 474 -19.91 -18.42 -6.33
N THR A 475 -18.78 -19.10 -6.49
CA THR A 475 -18.22 -19.38 -7.81
C THR A 475 -18.20 -20.87 -8.11
N LYS A 476 -18.38 -21.20 -9.40
CA LYS A 476 -18.29 -22.58 -9.89
C LYS A 476 -16.92 -22.82 -10.52
N ASP A 477 -16.19 -23.77 -9.94
CA ASP A 477 -14.99 -24.38 -10.53
C ASP A 477 -15.33 -24.99 -11.91
N VAL A 478 -14.33 -25.14 -12.79
CA VAL A 478 -14.39 -25.89 -14.07
C VAL A 478 -15.04 -27.28 -13.92
N LYS A 479 -14.97 -27.89 -12.74
CA LYS A 479 -15.63 -29.15 -12.34
C LYS A 479 -17.09 -28.98 -11.87
N LYS A 480 -17.68 -27.80 -12.03
CA LYS A 480 -19.05 -27.42 -11.60
C LYS A 480 -19.32 -27.59 -10.10
N LYS A 481 -18.29 -27.53 -9.26
CA LYS A 481 -18.44 -27.49 -7.80
C LYS A 481 -18.50 -26.04 -7.34
N ASN A 482 -19.52 -25.71 -6.55
CA ASN A 482 -19.63 -24.40 -5.90
C ASN A 482 -18.52 -24.28 -4.84
N ARG A 483 -17.85 -23.13 -4.83
CA ARG A 483 -16.91 -22.70 -3.79
C ARG A 483 -17.31 -21.29 -3.39
N PHE A 484 -17.33 -21.03 -2.09
CA PHE A 484 -17.45 -19.67 -1.58
C PHE A 484 -16.17 -18.91 -1.87
N LEU A 485 -16.29 -17.76 -2.54
CA LEU A 485 -15.30 -16.70 -2.48
C LEU A 485 -15.66 -15.87 -1.25
N LEU A 486 -14.77 -15.91 -0.26
CA LEU A 486 -14.74 -14.96 0.85
C LEU A 486 -13.80 -13.81 0.50
#